data_AF-A0A2H0X9G9-F1
#
_entry.id   AF-A0A2H0X9G9-F1
#
_cell.length_a   1.000
_cell.length_b   1.000
_cell.length_c   1.000
_cell.angle_alpha   90.00
_cell.angle_beta   90.00
_cell.angle_gamma   90.00
#
_symmetry.space_group_name_H-M   'P 1'
#
loop_
_entity.id
_entity.type
_entity.pdbx_description
1 polymer ?
#
loop_
_entity_poly.entity_id
_entity_poly.type
_entity_poly.pdbx_seq_one_letter_code
_entity_poly.pdbx_strand_id
1 'polypeptide(L)'
;MGFLEGEVLSVESLLYGLLVPSGNDAACALGYSQPDFIALMNKRVRDLGLKDTSFSNPVGLDSNGDHYTTARDLSKIAWEALKNPLFRKFIGTREIVISSSDGNIKHSLSTTNRLLYNFPGTTGVKTGYTEDAGGCFVLSHVFGDRELVTVVLASDDRLDEAEKLTRWAEENFTN
;
A
#
# COMPACT_ATOMS: atom_id res chain seq x y z
N MET A 1 -5.66 13.75 2.32
CA MET A 1 -5.69 13.93 3.78
C MET A 1 -6.19 15.31 4.16
N GLY A 2 -5.89 16.30 3.32
CA GLY A 2 -6.21 17.69 3.61
C GLY A 2 -5.14 18.33 4.48
N PHE A 3 -3.87 17.93 4.30
CA PHE A 3 -2.75 18.63 4.93
C PHE A 3 -2.77 20.10 4.54
N LEU A 4 -2.51 20.96 5.51
CA LEU A 4 -2.56 22.41 5.31
C LEU A 4 -1.20 22.93 4.83
N GLU A 5 -1.22 24.00 4.04
CA GLU A 5 0.01 24.69 3.68
C GLU A 5 0.72 25.20 4.95
N GLY A 6 2.03 24.95 5.04
CA GLY A 6 2.83 25.29 6.22
C GLY A 6 2.72 24.31 7.39
N GLU A 7 1.88 23.27 7.28
CA GLU A 7 1.83 22.20 8.27
C GLU A 7 3.14 21.38 8.27
N VAL A 8 3.77 21.24 9.42
CA VAL A 8 4.98 20.41 9.60
C VAL A 8 4.57 19.10 10.24
N LEU A 9 4.87 17.99 9.58
CA LEU A 9 4.58 16.62 10.04
C LEU A 9 5.88 15.83 10.14
N SER A 10 5.93 14.89 11.09
CA SER A 10 7.01 13.92 11.16
C SER A 10 6.94 12.94 9.98
N VAL A 11 8.07 12.34 9.59
CA VAL A 11 8.10 11.28 8.57
C VAL A 11 7.18 10.11 8.96
N GLU A 12 7.12 9.76 10.24
CA GLU A 12 6.20 8.71 10.73
C GLU A 12 4.73 9.09 10.49
N SER A 13 4.34 10.34 10.78
CA SER A 13 3.00 10.85 10.51
C SER A 13 2.65 10.83 9.02
N LEU A 14 3.61 11.19 8.16
CA LEU A 14 3.43 11.11 6.71
C LEU A 14 3.30 9.66 6.24
N LEU A 15 4.07 8.72 6.79
CA LEU A 15 3.95 7.29 6.46
C LEU A 15 2.61 6.72 6.87
N TYR A 16 2.06 7.13 8.02
CA TYR A 16 0.68 6.81 8.40
C TYR A 16 -0.33 7.41 7.43
N GLY A 17 -0.19 8.69 7.07
CA GLY A 17 -1.04 9.36 6.08
C GLY A 17 -1.00 8.71 4.70
N LEU A 18 0.16 8.19 4.30
CA LEU A 18 0.35 7.44 3.06
C LEU A 18 -0.33 6.07 3.11
N LEU A 19 -0.02 5.27 4.12
CA LEU A 19 -0.31 3.83 4.10
C LEU A 19 -1.69 3.47 4.66
N VAL A 20 -2.24 4.26 5.58
CA VAL A 20 -3.54 3.95 6.20
C VAL A 20 -4.69 4.41 5.27
N PRO A 21 -4.89 5.71 5.01
CA PRO A 21 -6.00 6.19 4.19
C PRO A 21 -5.65 6.40 2.70
N SER A 22 -4.42 6.11 2.24
CA SER A 22 -3.99 6.38 0.86
C SER A 22 -3.81 7.86 0.51
N GLY A 23 -3.24 8.66 1.43
CA GLY A 23 -3.07 10.10 1.23
C GLY A 23 -2.07 10.47 0.13
N ASN A 24 -2.55 10.98 -1.00
CA ASN A 24 -1.70 11.48 -2.10
C ASN A 24 -0.86 12.70 -1.70
N ASP A 25 -1.37 13.57 -0.82
CA ASP A 25 -0.63 14.68 -0.23
C ASP A 25 0.57 14.18 0.59
N ALA A 26 0.39 13.13 1.40
CA ALA A 26 1.49 12.49 2.11
C ALA A 26 2.51 11.84 1.17
N ALA A 27 2.02 11.16 0.13
CA ALA A 27 2.85 10.54 -0.90
C ALA A 27 3.71 11.57 -1.66
N CYS A 28 3.11 12.70 -2.07
CA CYS A 28 3.82 13.81 -2.70
C CYS A 28 4.80 14.48 -1.76
N ALA A 29 4.44 14.72 -0.49
CA ALA A 29 5.33 15.33 0.49
C ALA A 29 6.59 14.47 0.72
N LEU A 30 6.42 13.15 0.89
CA LEU A 30 7.54 12.22 1.02
C LEU A 30 8.35 12.13 -0.29
N GLY A 31 7.67 11.90 -1.42
CA GLY A 31 8.33 11.69 -2.70
C GLY A 31 9.10 12.90 -3.20
N TYR A 32 8.49 14.09 -3.19
CA TYR A 32 9.15 15.30 -3.67
C TYR A 32 10.15 15.92 -2.70
N SER A 33 10.16 15.49 -1.43
CA SER A 33 11.26 15.82 -0.51
C SER A 33 12.58 15.14 -0.89
N GLN A 34 12.51 14.08 -1.70
CA GLN A 34 13.65 13.29 -2.13
C GLN A 34 13.99 13.58 -3.60
N PRO A 35 15.20 14.09 -3.91
CA PRO A 35 15.64 14.24 -5.29
C PRO A 35 15.57 12.91 -6.06
N ASP A 36 15.09 12.99 -7.30
CA ASP A 36 14.99 11.84 -8.22
C ASP A 36 14.20 10.65 -7.68
N PHE A 37 13.19 10.88 -6.83
CA PHE A 37 12.42 9.81 -6.18
C PHE A 37 11.85 8.78 -7.16
N ILE A 38 11.32 9.22 -8.31
CA ILE A 38 10.80 8.31 -9.35
C ILE A 38 11.92 7.45 -9.95
N ALA A 39 13.12 8.01 -10.15
CA ALA A 39 14.27 7.23 -10.59
C ALA A 39 14.71 6.22 -9.53
N LEU A 40 14.63 6.57 -8.24
CA LEU A 40 14.91 5.67 -7.12
C LEU A 40 13.89 4.53 -7.02
N MET A 41 12.59 4.82 -7.19
CA MET A 41 11.53 3.80 -7.25
C MET A 41 11.81 2.79 -8.38
N ASN A 42 12.11 3.30 -9.58
CA ASN A 42 12.42 2.46 -10.73
C ASN A 42 13.75 1.71 -10.58
N LYS A 43 14.75 2.31 -9.93
CA LYS A 43 16.00 1.62 -9.59
C LYS A 43 15.72 0.45 -8.65
N ARG A 44 14.88 0.65 -7.63
CA ARG A 44 14.55 -0.39 -6.66
C ARG A 44 13.90 -1.61 -7.30
N VAL A 45 12.95 -1.42 -8.22
CA VAL A 45 12.32 -2.56 -8.91
C VAL A 45 13.29 -3.27 -9.87
N ARG A 46 14.21 -2.53 -10.51
CA ARG A 46 15.30 -3.13 -11.31
C ARG A 46 16.26 -3.96 -10.44
N ASP A 47 16.65 -3.45 -9.27
CA ASP A 47 17.52 -4.16 -8.33
C ASP A 47 16.86 -5.46 -7.83
N LEU A 48 15.53 -5.52 -7.80
CA LEU A 48 14.73 -6.71 -7.48
C LEU A 48 14.46 -7.62 -8.69
N GLY A 49 14.93 -7.26 -9.89
CA GLY A 49 14.71 -8.02 -11.12
C GLY A 49 13.28 -8.01 -11.65
N LEU A 50 12.49 -6.99 -11.28
CA LEU A 50 11.10 -6.81 -11.69
C LEU A 50 11.06 -6.04 -13.01
N LYS A 51 10.87 -6.76 -14.12
CA LYS A 51 11.02 -6.22 -15.47
C LYS A 51 9.71 -5.65 -16.01
N ASP A 52 8.58 -6.04 -15.44
CA ASP A 52 7.26 -5.68 -15.92
C ASP A 52 6.64 -4.62 -14.98
N THR A 53 7.46 -3.69 -14.51
CA THR A 53 7.07 -2.60 -13.62
C THR A 53 7.80 -1.30 -13.97
N SER A 54 7.04 -0.22 -14.10
CA SER A 54 7.53 1.15 -14.26
C SER A 54 6.67 2.11 -13.44
N PHE A 55 7.30 3.01 -12.71
CA PHE A 55 6.62 4.06 -11.95
C PHE A 55 6.89 5.42 -12.59
N SER A 56 5.84 6.20 -12.85
CA SER A 56 5.98 7.59 -13.33
C SER A 56 5.74 8.65 -12.24
N ASN A 57 5.09 8.26 -11.14
CA ASN A 57 4.69 9.15 -10.05
C ASN A 57 4.60 8.36 -8.73
N PRO A 58 4.60 9.02 -7.55
CA PRO A 58 4.64 8.34 -6.26
C PRO A 58 3.25 7.96 -5.74
N VAL A 59 2.18 8.31 -6.46
CA VAL A 59 0.79 8.29 -5.95
C VAL A 59 -0.09 7.23 -6.64
N GLY A 60 0.37 6.67 -7.76
CA GLY A 60 -0.38 5.66 -8.53
C GLY A 60 -1.49 6.24 -9.40
N LEU A 61 -1.45 7.55 -9.72
CA LEU A 61 -2.37 8.15 -10.68
C LEU A 61 -2.01 7.74 -12.11
N ASP A 62 -3.03 7.67 -12.97
CA ASP A 62 -2.89 7.27 -14.37
C ASP A 62 -1.92 8.19 -15.12
N SER A 63 -1.15 7.60 -16.04
CA SER A 63 0.00 8.27 -16.66
C SER A 63 0.26 7.76 -18.08
N ASN A 64 -0.76 7.76 -18.93
CA ASN A 64 -0.67 7.45 -20.37
C ASN A 64 0.13 6.17 -20.71
N GLY A 65 0.08 5.15 -19.84
CA GLY A 65 0.77 3.87 -20.02
C GLY A 65 2.19 3.77 -19.47
N ASP A 66 2.80 4.84 -18.95
CA ASP A 66 4.17 4.81 -18.39
C ASP A 66 4.24 4.38 -16.91
N HIS A 67 3.08 4.27 -16.27
CA HIS A 67 2.89 3.77 -14.91
C HIS A 67 2.19 2.41 -14.96
N TYR A 68 2.92 1.33 -14.73
CA TYR A 68 2.38 -0.02 -14.82
C TYR A 68 3.13 -1.01 -13.94
N THR A 69 2.48 -2.13 -13.66
CA THR A 69 3.07 -3.28 -12.97
C THR A 69 2.28 -4.55 -13.32
N THR A 70 2.66 -5.68 -12.73
CA THR A 70 1.92 -6.95 -12.83
C THR A 70 1.59 -7.49 -11.45
N ALA A 71 0.60 -8.38 -11.37
CA ALA A 71 0.27 -9.05 -10.10
C ALA A 71 1.49 -9.82 -9.52
N ARG A 72 2.32 -10.39 -10.39
CA ARG A 72 3.55 -11.11 -10.01
C ARG A 72 4.61 -10.15 -9.44
N ASP A 73 4.80 -8.99 -10.05
CA ASP A 73 5.81 -8.05 -9.55
C ASP A 73 5.33 -7.36 -8.27
N LEU A 74 4.05 -7.00 -8.16
CA LEU A 74 3.46 -6.49 -6.93
C LEU A 74 3.57 -7.47 -5.76
N SER A 75 3.38 -8.78 -5.98
CA SER A 75 3.53 -9.75 -4.91
C SER A 75 4.97 -9.80 -4.39
N LYS A 76 5.97 -9.69 -5.28
CA LYS A 76 7.38 -9.60 -4.90
C LYS A 76 7.71 -8.29 -4.18
N ILE A 77 7.16 -7.17 -4.63
CA ILE A 77 7.31 -5.87 -3.94
C ILE A 77 6.75 -5.95 -2.53
N ALA A 78 5.55 -6.51 -2.38
CA ALA A 78 4.92 -6.71 -1.08
C ALA A 78 5.77 -7.60 -0.17
N TRP A 79 6.25 -8.75 -0.67
CA TRP A 79 7.13 -9.63 0.11
C TRP A 79 8.42 -8.95 0.55
N GLU A 80 9.04 -8.15 -0.31
CA GLU A 80 10.23 -7.38 0.05
C GLU A 80 9.91 -6.32 1.11
N ALA A 81 8.81 -5.58 0.97
CA ALA A 81 8.39 -4.57 1.94
C ALA A 81 8.02 -5.18 3.30
N LEU A 82 7.37 -6.35 3.30
CA LEU A 82 6.98 -7.10 4.51
C LEU A 82 8.18 -7.57 5.33
N LYS A 83 9.41 -7.56 4.81
CA LYS A 83 10.61 -7.81 5.63
C LYS A 83 10.88 -6.69 6.64
N ASN A 84 10.32 -5.49 6.42
CA ASN A 84 10.50 -4.36 7.29
C ASN A 84 9.40 -4.32 8.38
N PRO A 85 9.74 -4.43 9.68
CA PRO A 85 8.75 -4.38 10.75
C PRO A 85 8.02 -3.03 10.86
N LEU A 86 8.64 -1.92 10.46
CA LEU A 86 7.96 -0.62 10.41
C LEU A 86 6.88 -0.59 9.34
N PHE A 87 7.13 -1.17 8.16
CA PHE A 87 6.11 -1.29 7.12
C PHE A 87 4.90 -2.08 7.64
N ARG A 88 5.14 -3.23 8.28
CA ARG A 88 4.10 -4.05 8.93
C ARG A 88 3.28 -3.25 9.96
N LYS A 89 3.94 -2.45 10.80
CA LYS A 89 3.28 -1.56 11.78
C LYS A 89 2.28 -0.63 11.09
N PHE A 90 2.70 0.06 10.03
CA PHE A 90 1.86 1.03 9.35
C PHE A 90 0.68 0.37 8.63
N ILE A 91 0.92 -0.67 7.83
CA ILE A 91 -0.14 -1.31 7.03
C ILE A 91 -1.15 -2.11 7.86
N GLY A 92 -0.76 -2.55 9.07
CA GLY A 92 -1.64 -3.26 10.01
C GLY A 92 -2.49 -2.32 10.87
N THR A 93 -2.30 -1.00 10.74
CA THR A 93 -3.03 0.00 11.53
C THR A 93 -4.43 0.21 10.97
N ARG A 94 -5.45 -0.06 11.78
CA ARG A 94 -6.86 0.18 11.45
C ARG A 94 -7.20 1.67 11.48
N GLU A 95 -6.87 2.30 12.61
CA GLU A 95 -7.18 3.71 12.88
C GLU A 95 -6.04 4.34 13.66
N ILE A 96 -5.79 5.62 13.41
CA ILE A 96 -4.80 6.41 14.14
C ILE A 96 -5.13 7.90 14.07
N VAL A 97 -4.77 8.65 15.10
CA VAL A 97 -4.73 10.12 15.05
C VAL A 97 -3.28 10.56 14.94
N ILE A 98 -2.94 11.28 13.89
CA ILE A 98 -1.63 11.93 13.74
C ILE A 98 -1.77 13.42 14.05
N SER A 99 -0.69 14.04 14.53
CA SER A 99 -0.66 15.49 14.81
C SER A 99 0.49 16.16 14.07
N SER A 100 0.32 17.44 13.73
CA SER A 100 1.42 18.32 13.34
C SER A 100 2.50 18.36 14.44
N SER A 101 3.72 18.74 14.07
CA SER A 101 4.87 18.79 14.99
C SER A 101 4.70 19.75 16.16
N ASP A 102 3.89 20.80 16.00
CA ASP A 102 3.51 21.72 17.07
C ASP A 102 2.27 21.26 17.88
N GLY A 103 1.64 20.16 17.46
CA GLY A 103 0.47 19.56 18.11
C GLY A 103 -0.87 20.26 17.85
N ASN A 104 -0.88 21.33 17.06
CA ASN A 104 -2.06 22.18 16.85
C ASN A 104 -3.08 21.60 15.86
N ILE A 105 -2.60 20.86 14.85
CA ILE A 105 -3.43 20.23 13.82
C ILE A 105 -3.44 18.72 14.06
N LYS A 106 -4.62 18.11 13.95
CA LYS A 106 -4.81 16.67 14.12
C LYS A 106 -5.60 16.10 12.95
N HIS A 107 -5.17 14.93 12.48
CA HIS A 107 -5.86 14.19 11.43
C HIS A 107 -6.23 12.80 11.96
N SER A 108 -7.52 12.47 11.93
CA SER A 108 -8.02 11.12 12.23
C SER A 108 -8.03 10.28 10.96
N LEU A 109 -7.31 9.17 10.97
CA LEU A 109 -7.07 8.33 9.80
C LEU A 109 -7.71 6.97 10.02
N SER A 110 -8.28 6.42 8.95
CA SER A 110 -8.84 5.07 8.93
C SER A 110 -8.37 4.34 7.69
N THR A 111 -8.09 3.06 7.84
CA THR A 111 -7.57 2.23 6.75
C THR A 111 -8.60 2.05 5.64
N THR A 112 -8.14 2.09 4.39
CA THR A 112 -8.97 1.68 3.24
C THR A 112 -9.10 0.16 3.12
N ASN A 113 -8.23 -0.61 3.79
CA ASN A 113 -8.30 -2.07 3.82
C ASN A 113 -9.32 -2.55 4.85
N ARG A 114 -10.58 -2.74 4.42
CA ARG A 114 -11.66 -3.20 5.31
C ARG A 114 -11.49 -4.63 5.81
N LEU A 115 -10.67 -5.47 5.16
CA LEU A 115 -10.42 -6.85 5.60
C LEU A 115 -9.64 -6.90 6.92
N LEU A 116 -8.93 -5.84 7.29
CA LEU A 116 -8.33 -5.72 8.63
C LEU A 116 -9.36 -5.82 9.76
N TYR A 117 -10.63 -5.48 9.52
CA TYR A 117 -11.70 -5.56 10.52
C TYR A 117 -12.44 -6.90 10.49
N ASN A 118 -12.64 -7.45 9.28
CA ASN A 118 -13.65 -8.48 9.06
C ASN A 118 -13.08 -9.84 8.65
N PHE A 119 -11.80 -9.92 8.29
CA PHE A 119 -11.15 -11.17 7.89
C PHE A 119 -9.98 -11.49 8.83
N PRO A 120 -10.20 -12.30 9.88
CA PRO A 120 -9.17 -12.67 10.85
C PRO A 120 -7.95 -13.29 10.17
N GLY A 121 -6.74 -12.88 10.57
CA GLY A 121 -5.49 -13.28 9.91
C GLY A 121 -4.96 -12.22 8.94
N THR A 122 -5.78 -11.26 8.51
CA THR A 122 -5.32 -10.13 7.68
C THR A 122 -4.29 -9.26 8.43
N THR A 123 -3.13 -9.03 7.80
CA THR A 123 -2.04 -8.21 8.37
C THR A 123 -1.76 -6.93 7.58
N GLY A 124 -2.40 -6.72 6.41
CA GLY A 124 -2.48 -5.40 5.77
C GLY A 124 -2.17 -5.41 4.27
N VAL A 125 -1.25 -4.53 3.89
CA VAL A 125 -0.79 -4.08 2.55
C VAL A 125 -1.59 -2.91 1.99
N LYS A 126 -2.32 -2.99 0.87
CA LYS A 126 -2.87 -1.75 0.28
C LYS A 126 -3.90 -1.92 -0.83
N THR A 127 -4.95 -1.09 -0.79
CA THR A 127 -5.92 -0.87 -1.88
C THR A 127 -5.48 0.25 -2.84
N GLY A 128 -5.88 0.21 -4.10
CA GLY A 128 -5.67 1.29 -5.09
C GLY A 128 -6.71 1.28 -6.21
N TYR A 129 -7.19 2.44 -6.64
CA TYR A 129 -8.19 2.58 -7.71
C TYR A 129 -7.90 3.81 -8.54
N THR A 130 -8.02 3.66 -9.85
CA THR A 130 -8.10 4.74 -10.84
C THR A 130 -9.07 4.33 -11.95
N GLU A 131 -9.36 5.23 -12.88
CA GLU A 131 -10.24 4.93 -14.01
C GLU A 131 -9.59 3.89 -14.94
N ASP A 132 -8.29 4.02 -15.22
CA ASP A 132 -7.60 3.07 -16.12
C ASP A 132 -7.25 1.74 -15.43
N ALA A 133 -6.91 1.75 -14.14
CA ALA A 133 -6.45 0.55 -13.43
C ALA A 133 -7.58 -0.31 -12.83
N GLY A 134 -8.78 0.26 -12.66
CA GLY A 134 -9.87 -0.36 -11.91
C GLY A 134 -9.51 -0.64 -10.45
N GLY A 135 -10.27 -1.54 -9.80
CA GLY A 135 -10.02 -1.92 -8.42
C GLY A 135 -8.81 -2.84 -8.28
N CYS A 136 -7.74 -2.32 -7.67
CA CYS A 136 -6.55 -3.09 -7.33
C CYS A 136 -6.43 -3.28 -5.81
N PHE A 137 -5.92 -4.43 -5.39
CA PHE A 137 -5.67 -4.74 -3.98
C PHE A 137 -4.50 -5.71 -3.83
N VAL A 138 -3.61 -5.39 -2.88
CA VAL A 138 -2.63 -6.34 -2.35
C VAL A 138 -2.98 -6.57 -0.89
N LEU A 139 -3.06 -7.84 -0.51
CA LEU A 139 -3.41 -8.31 0.83
C LEU A 139 -2.27 -9.17 1.37
N SER A 140 -1.83 -8.90 2.61
CA SER A 140 -1.09 -9.89 3.40
C SER A 140 -2.00 -10.54 4.43
N HIS A 141 -1.88 -11.86 4.57
CA HIS A 141 -2.69 -12.68 5.45
C HIS A 141 -1.85 -13.78 6.10
N VAL A 142 -2.01 -13.99 7.41
CA VAL A 142 -1.34 -15.05 8.17
C VAL A 142 -2.34 -16.11 8.59
N PHE A 143 -2.03 -17.37 8.26
CA PHE A 143 -2.81 -18.54 8.65
C PHE A 143 -1.87 -19.66 9.10
N GLY A 144 -2.00 -20.05 10.36
CA GLY A 144 -1.06 -20.98 11.01
C GLY A 144 0.34 -20.38 11.10
N ASP A 145 1.33 -21.10 10.58
CA ASP A 145 2.74 -20.69 10.48
C ASP A 145 3.09 -20.04 9.12
N ARG A 146 2.09 -19.82 8.26
CA ARG A 146 2.28 -19.32 6.90
C ARG A 146 1.79 -17.89 6.76
N GLU A 147 2.42 -17.17 5.85
CA GLU A 147 1.98 -15.87 5.38
C GLU A 147 1.73 -15.94 3.87
N LEU A 148 0.61 -15.38 3.44
CA LEU A 148 0.15 -15.34 2.07
C LEU A 148 0.09 -13.88 1.61
N VAL A 149 0.48 -13.65 0.35
CA VAL A 149 0.26 -12.38 -0.34
C VAL A 149 -0.65 -12.63 -1.53
N THR A 150 -1.83 -12.01 -1.50
CA THR A 150 -2.83 -12.07 -2.57
C THR A 150 -2.85 -10.75 -3.32
N VAL A 151 -2.83 -10.80 -4.65
CA VAL A 151 -2.89 -9.62 -5.52
C VAL A 151 -4.05 -9.74 -6.49
N VAL A 152 -4.92 -8.75 -6.50
CA VAL A 152 -6.05 -8.60 -7.43
C VAL A 152 -5.88 -7.28 -8.16
N LEU A 153 -6.07 -7.28 -9.49
CA LEU A 153 -5.96 -6.11 -10.36
C LEU A 153 -7.21 -6.01 -11.23
N ALA A 154 -7.61 -4.78 -11.58
CA ALA A 154 -8.73 -4.50 -12.49
C ALA A 154 -10.05 -5.22 -12.10
N SER A 155 -10.38 -5.22 -10.81
CA SER A 155 -11.57 -5.89 -10.26
C SER A 155 -12.64 -4.88 -9.85
N ASP A 156 -13.91 -5.24 -10.08
CA ASP A 156 -15.07 -4.49 -9.59
C ASP A 156 -15.30 -4.68 -8.08
N ASP A 157 -14.89 -5.84 -7.53
CA ASP A 157 -14.95 -6.15 -6.09
C ASP A 157 -13.66 -6.78 -5.57
N ARG A 158 -12.59 -6.00 -5.66
CA ARG A 158 -11.22 -6.39 -5.24
C ARG A 158 -11.10 -6.94 -3.81
N LEU A 159 -11.97 -6.53 -2.88
CA LEU A 159 -11.88 -6.95 -1.48
C LEU A 159 -12.48 -8.35 -1.31
N ASP A 160 -13.68 -8.56 -1.84
CA ASP A 160 -14.34 -9.88 -1.82
C ASP A 160 -13.52 -10.92 -2.62
N GLU A 161 -13.02 -10.55 -3.80
CA GLU A 161 -12.19 -11.46 -4.61
C GLU A 161 -10.88 -11.83 -3.91
N ALA A 162 -10.20 -10.87 -3.27
CA ALA A 162 -8.98 -11.16 -2.52
C ALA A 162 -9.24 -12.04 -1.31
N GLU A 163 -10.36 -11.84 -0.60
CA GLU A 163 -10.77 -12.72 0.50
C GLU A 163 -11.03 -14.14 -0.02
N LYS A 164 -11.82 -14.31 -1.08
CA LYS A 164 -12.13 -15.62 -1.68
C LYS A 164 -10.88 -16.35 -2.15
N LEU A 165 -9.96 -15.68 -2.84
CA LEU A 165 -8.70 -16.27 -3.28
C LEU A 165 -7.82 -16.70 -2.11
N THR A 166 -7.78 -15.90 -1.04
CA THR A 166 -6.99 -16.20 0.15
C THR A 166 -7.56 -17.40 0.89
N ARG A 167 -8.89 -17.46 1.09
CA ARG A 167 -9.58 -18.63 1.68
C ARG A 167 -9.37 -19.89 0.86
N TRP A 168 -9.50 -19.80 -0.46
CA TRP A 168 -9.23 -20.92 -1.34
C TRP A 168 -7.79 -21.44 -1.17
N ALA A 169 -6.81 -20.53 -1.03
CA ALA A 169 -5.42 -20.92 -0.79
C ALA A 169 -5.21 -21.57 0.59
N GLU A 170 -5.87 -21.08 1.64
CA GLU A 170 -5.85 -21.71 2.98
C GLU A 170 -6.34 -23.15 2.95
N GLU A 171 -7.44 -23.40 2.22
CA GLU A 171 -8.10 -24.70 2.13
C GLU A 171 -7.35 -25.71 1.25
N ASN A 172 -6.66 -25.24 0.20
CA ASN A 172 -6.15 -26.11 -0.85
C ASN A 172 -4.62 -26.32 -0.83
N PHE A 173 -3.87 -25.48 -0.12
CA PHE A 173 -2.45 -25.71 0.08
C PHE A 173 -2.21 -26.23 1.50
N THR A 174 -1.68 -27.44 1.59
CA THR A 174 -1.05 -27.98 2.80
C THR A 174 0.46 -28.10 2.57
N ASN A 175 1.24 -28.28 3.64
CA ASN A 175 2.66 -28.61 3.52
C ASN A 175 2.89 -29.90 2.73
#